data_AF-A0A919WSX6-F1
#
_entry.id   AF-A0A919WSX6-F1
#
_cell.length_a   1.000
_cell.length_b   1.000
_cell.length_c   1.000
_cell.angle_alpha   90.00
_cell.angle_beta   90.00
_cell.angle_gamma   90.00
#
_symmetry.space_group_name_H-M   'P 1'
#
loop_
_entity.id
_entity.type
_entity.pdbx_description
1 polymer ?
#
loop_
_entity_poly.entity_id
_entity_poly.type
_entity_poly.pdbx_seq_one_letter_code
_entity_poly.pdbx_strand_id
1 'polypeptide(L)' 'MEITEILAELPTLETERLVLRKIRTEDLGDMHIYGSNDEVSKYVS' A
#
# COMPACT_ATOMS: atom_id res chain seq x y z
N MET A 1 -1.39 12.66 -22.11
CA MET A 1 -1.41 12.50 -20.65
C MET A 1 -0.13 11.79 -20.29
N GLU A 2 0.72 12.46 -19.53
CA GLU A 2 1.95 11.86 -19.05
C GLU A 2 1.64 10.87 -17.92
N ILE A 3 2.39 9.76 -17.84
CA ILE A 3 2.17 8.74 -16.80
C ILE A 3 2.23 9.34 -15.39
N THR A 4 3.09 10.33 -15.19
CA THR A 4 3.25 11.06 -13.93
C THR A 4 1.98 11.78 -13.49
N GLU A 5 1.19 12.29 -14.43
CA GLU A 5 -0.10 12.97 -14.15
C GLU A 5 -1.15 11.96 -13.69
N ILE A 6 -1.16 10.77 -14.29
CA ILE A 6 -2.07 9.67 -13.91
C ILE A 6 -1.75 9.16 -12.50
N LEU A 7 -0.47 9.00 -12.18
CA LEU A 7 -0.02 8.56 -10.85
C LEU A 7 -0.23 9.64 -9.78
N ALA A 8 -0.32 10.91 -10.16
CA ALA A 8 -0.61 12.01 -9.27
C ALA A 8 -2.07 12.01 -8.77
N GLU A 9 -3.01 11.47 -9.54
CA GLU A 9 -4.45 11.55 -9.24
C GLU A 9 -5.09 10.16 -9.02
N LEU A 10 -4.31 9.19 -8.51
CA LEU A 10 -4.86 7.86 -8.23
C LEU A 10 -5.97 7.94 -7.17
N PRO A 11 -7.17 7.38 -7.44
CA PRO A 11 -8.26 7.37 -6.49
C PRO A 11 -7.92 6.47 -5.30
N THR A 12 -8.56 6.76 -4.16
CA THR A 12 -8.57 5.81 -3.04
C THR A 12 -9.63 4.75 -3.29
N LEU A 13 -9.26 3.48 -3.18
CA LEU A 13 -10.18 2.34 -3.24
C LEU A 13 -10.23 1.68 -1.87
N GLU A 14 -11.42 1.33 -1.42
CA GLU A 14 -11.64 0.69 -0.13
C GLU A 14 -12.50 -0.56 -0.31
N THR A 15 -12.14 -1.60 0.42
CA THR A 15 -12.88 -2.86 0.53
C THR A 15 -13.01 -3.20 2.00
N GLU A 16 -13.73 -4.27 2.32
CA GLU A 16 -13.85 -4.76 3.71
C GLU A 16 -12.51 -5.05 4.38
N ARG A 17 -11.45 -5.34 3.60
CA ARG A 17 -10.15 -5.79 4.14
C ARG A 17 -8.96 -4.91 3.78
N LEU A 18 -9.09 -4.03 2.79
CA LEU A 18 -7.96 -3.32 2.20
C LEU A 18 -8.34 -1.89 1.79
N VAL A 19 -7.41 -0.97 2.00
CA VAL A 19 -7.43 0.40 1.49
C VAL A 19 -6.27 0.57 0.53
N LEU A 20 -6.56 0.83 -0.75
CA LEU A 20 -5.56 1.22 -1.75
C LEU A 20 -5.55 2.74 -1.85
N ARG A 21 -4.49 3.35 -1.32
CA ARG A 21 -4.24 4.80 -1.40
C ARG A 21 -2.74 5.06 -1.51
N LYS A 22 -2.36 6.31 -1.76
CA LYS A 22 -0.96 6.73 -1.67
C LYS A 22 -0.43 6.52 -0.24
N ILE A 23 0.79 6.02 -0.17
CA ILE A 23 1.53 5.82 1.09
C ILE A 23 1.80 7.19 1.72
N ARG A 24 1.58 7.25 3.04
CA ARG A 24 1.85 8.37 3.93
C ARG A 24 2.88 7.94 4.95
N THR A 25 3.56 8.90 5.58
CA THR A 25 4.57 8.62 6.61
C THR A 25 4.01 7.81 7.79
N GLU A 26 2.73 8.01 8.12
CA GLU A 26 2.02 7.25 9.16
C GLU A 26 1.96 5.73 8.87
N ASP A 27 1.98 5.32 7.59
CA ASP A 27 1.86 3.92 7.20
C ASP A 27 3.15 3.13 7.43
N LEU A 28 4.29 3.80 7.62
CA LEU A 28 5.61 3.15 7.68
C LEU A 28 5.71 2.11 8.80
N GLY A 29 5.12 2.39 9.97
CA GLY A 29 5.13 1.48 11.10
C GLY A 29 4.35 0.20 10.80
N ASP A 30 3.11 0.36 10.32
CA ASP A 30 2.22 -0.77 10.00
C ASP A 30 2.78 -1.60 8.84
N MET A 31 3.32 -0.94 7.81
CA MET A 31 3.99 -1.61 6.69
C MET A 31 5.20 -2.42 7.14
N HIS A 32 6.02 -1.88 8.03
CA HIS A 32 7.17 -2.60 8.58
C HIS A 32 6.74 -3.82 9.39
N ILE A 33 5.76 -3.67 10.27
CA ILE A 33 5.23 -4.78 11.09
C ILE A 33 4.63 -5.86 10.18
N TYR A 34 3.82 -5.47 9.20
CA TYR A 34 3.17 -6.39 8.27
C TYR A 34 4.20 -7.14 7.39
N GLY A 35 5.15 -6.42 6.80
CA GLY A 35 6.16 -6.98 5.91
C GLY A 35 7.23 -7.82 6.62
N SER A 36 7.46 -7.58 7.92
CA SER A 36 8.40 -8.35 8.75
C SER A 36 7.76 -9.57 9.42
N ASN A 37 6.48 -9.85 9.15
CA ASN A 37 5.81 -11.03 9.66
C ASN A 37 6.06 -12.23 8.72
N ASP A 38 6.79 -13.24 9.21
CA ASP A 38 7.14 -14.44 8.44
C ASP A 38 5.91 -15.21 7.91
N GLU A 39 4.81 -15.21 8.65
CA GLU A 39 3.56 -15.86 8.21
C GLU A 39 2.91 -15.15 7.02
N VAL A 40 3.22 -13.87 6.83
CA VAL A 40 2.74 -13.05 5.70
C VAL A 40 3.74 -13.08 4.55
N SER A 41 5.03 -12.84 4.83
CA SER A 41 6.09 -12.69 3.83
C SER A 41 6.34 -13.97 3.02
N LYS A 42 6.04 -15.15 3.58
CA LYS A 42 6.14 -16.45 2.89
C LYS A 42 5.26 -16.60 1.63
N TYR A 43 4.27 -15.73 1.44
CA TYR A 43 3.37 -15.76 0.28
C TYR A 43 3.76 -14.79 -0.85
N VAL A 44 4.78 -13.95 -0.64
CA VAL A 44 5.22 -12.90 -1.58
C VAL A 44 6.72 -13.00 -1.94
N SER A 45 7.38 -14.08 -1.53
CA SER A 45 8.81 -14.36 -1.76
C SER A 45 9.09 -15.06 -3.08
#